data_AF-A0A7C7SRG0-F1
#
_entry.id   AF-A0A7C7SRG0-F1
#
_cell.length_a   1.000
_cell.length_b   1.000
_cell.length_c   1.000
_cell.angle_alpha   90.00
_cell.angle_beta   90.00
_cell.angle_gamma   90.00
#
_symmetry.space_group_name_H-M   'P 1'
#
loop_
_entity.id
_entity.type
_entity.pdbx_description
1 polymer ?
#
loop_
_entity_poly.entity_id
_entity_poly.type
_entity_poly.pdbx_seq_one_letter_code
_entity_poly.pdbx_strand_id
1 'polypeptide(L)'
;MKKYLFLAAMSALMVSQSAQSAPTAAAPECLVTGTVQSIEEREHVYEPREWAESWNLPESITYIDVTMNVTAVERYGAEMIGECDHTLGKRVFQLDHGVEKPEINSCIKAVTHFSGDEFRIGNWLKSFEEIDVCIETE
;
A
#
# COMPACT_ATOMS: atom_id res chain seq x y z
N MET A 1 -34.76 1.42 65.36
CA MET A 1 -34.49 0.71 64.09
C MET A 1 -35.00 1.54 62.92
N LYS A 2 -34.10 2.21 62.18
CA LYS A 2 -34.39 2.81 60.88
C LYS A 2 -33.16 2.61 59.99
N LYS A 3 -33.48 2.35 58.72
CA LYS A 3 -32.70 1.73 57.65
C LYS A 3 -31.92 2.78 56.84
N TYR A 4 -30.76 2.34 56.33
CA TYR A 4 -30.05 2.66 55.06
C TYR A 4 -30.18 4.08 54.47
N LEU A 5 -29.14 4.72 53.93
CA LEU A 5 -28.37 4.25 52.78
C LEU A 5 -27.03 4.98 52.70
N PHE A 6 -25.97 4.20 52.50
CA PHE A 6 -24.78 4.59 51.77
C PHE A 6 -25.17 4.87 50.31
N LEU A 7 -24.80 6.03 49.76
CA LEU A 7 -24.51 6.12 48.32
C LEU A 7 -23.07 6.59 48.17
N ALA A 8 -22.22 5.62 47.85
CA ALA A 8 -20.84 5.84 47.46
C ALA A 8 -20.80 6.54 46.10
N ALA A 9 -19.99 7.58 46.01
CA ALA A 9 -19.57 8.18 44.77
C ALA A 9 -18.77 7.15 43.95
N MET A 10 -19.30 6.74 42.80
CA MET A 10 -18.52 6.12 41.73
C MET A 10 -18.60 7.01 40.50
N SER A 11 -17.77 8.05 40.51
CA SER A 11 -17.35 8.71 39.27
C SER A 11 -16.41 7.74 38.55
N ALA A 12 -16.99 6.86 37.73
CA ALA A 12 -16.23 6.04 36.81
C ALA A 12 -15.63 6.98 35.75
N LEU A 13 -14.35 7.33 35.95
CA LEU A 13 -13.48 7.87 34.91
C LEU A 13 -13.45 6.85 33.77
N MET A 14 -14.29 7.07 32.76
CA MET A 14 -14.11 6.43 31.46
C MET A 14 -12.83 7.02 30.87
N VAL A 15 -11.71 6.39 31.18
CA VAL A 15 -10.45 6.60 30.49
C VAL A 15 -10.68 6.10 29.07
N SER A 16 -10.91 7.04 28.16
CA SER A 16 -10.88 6.81 26.73
C SER A 16 -9.52 6.19 26.40
N GLN A 17 -9.46 4.87 26.27
CA GLN A 17 -8.33 4.22 25.63
C GLN A 17 -8.36 4.67 24.17
N SER A 18 -7.61 5.72 23.85
CA SER A 18 -7.22 6.02 22.48
C SER A 18 -6.64 4.73 21.91
N ALA A 19 -7.34 4.13 20.95
CA ALA A 19 -6.85 2.97 20.22
C ALA A 19 -5.50 3.35 19.63
N GLN A 20 -4.43 2.92 20.30
CA GLN A 20 -3.08 3.15 19.87
C GLN A 20 -2.87 2.14 18.75
N SER A 21 -3.17 2.56 17.52
CA SER A 21 -2.88 1.81 16.31
C SER A 21 -1.42 1.38 16.41
N ALA A 22 -1.19 0.06 16.47
CA ALA A 22 0.16 -0.47 16.48
C ALA A 22 0.92 0.14 15.29
N PRO A 23 2.17 0.57 15.46
CA PRO A 23 2.95 1.04 14.33
C PRO A 23 3.00 -0.10 13.31
N THR A 24 2.34 0.09 12.17
CA THR A 24 2.48 -0.81 11.01
C THR A 24 3.96 -0.85 10.70
N ALA A 25 4.58 -2.01 10.91
CA ALA A 25 5.97 -2.21 10.50
C ALA A 25 6.06 -1.82 9.02
N ALA A 26 7.00 -0.95 8.68
CA ALA A 26 7.19 -0.53 7.30
C ALA A 26 7.40 -1.78 6.44
N ALA A 27 6.52 -1.97 5.45
CA ALA A 27 6.61 -3.13 4.57
C ALA A 27 7.94 -3.10 3.80
N PRO A 28 8.56 -4.27 3.53
CA PRO A 28 9.83 -4.32 2.82
C PRO A 28 9.69 -3.72 1.42
N GLU A 29 10.72 -2.97 1.00
CA GLU A 29 10.85 -2.56 -0.38
C GLU A 29 11.58 -3.64 -1.17
N CYS A 30 11.14 -3.88 -2.41
CA CYS A 30 11.65 -4.93 -3.28
C CYS A 30 11.98 -4.35 -4.65
N LEU A 31 13.03 -4.84 -5.28
CA LEU A 31 13.31 -4.57 -6.68
C LEU A 31 12.63 -5.64 -7.52
N VAL A 32 11.73 -5.24 -8.40
CA VAL A 32 11.12 -6.13 -9.40
C VAL A 32 11.63 -5.78 -10.77
N THR A 33 12.00 -6.78 -11.55
CA THR A 33 12.39 -6.63 -12.96
C THR A 33 11.34 -7.31 -13.81
N GLY A 34 10.86 -6.64 -14.86
CA GLY A 34 9.86 -7.24 -15.75
C GLY A 34 9.48 -6.35 -16.92
N THR A 35 8.81 -6.95 -17.89
CA THR A 35 8.35 -6.25 -19.10
C THR A 35 6.94 -5.71 -18.90
N VAL A 36 6.73 -4.41 -19.15
CA VAL A 36 5.41 -3.78 -19.07
C VAL A 36 4.51 -4.34 -20.18
N GLN A 37 3.34 -4.85 -19.81
CA GLN A 37 2.37 -5.49 -20.71
C GLN A 37 1.16 -4.61 -21.00
N SER A 38 0.65 -3.91 -19.97
CA SER A 38 -0.48 -2.99 -20.13
C SER A 38 -0.47 -1.93 -19.03
N ILE A 39 -1.14 -0.82 -19.30
CA ILE A 39 -1.35 0.30 -18.37
C ILE A 39 -2.83 0.65 -18.41
N GLU A 40 -3.48 0.64 -17.26
CA GLU A 40 -4.91 0.89 -17.12
C GLU A 40 -5.14 2.02 -16.11
N GLU A 41 -6.04 2.95 -16.43
CA GLU A 41 -6.48 3.97 -15.48
C GLU A 41 -7.80 3.53 -14.86
N ARG A 42 -7.88 3.56 -13.53
CA ARG A 42 -9.06 3.17 -12.77
C ARG A 42 -9.43 4.28 -11.81
N GLU A 43 -10.62 4.82 -11.97
CA GLU A 43 -11.21 5.72 -10.99
C GLU A 43 -11.75 4.90 -9.80
N HIS A 44 -11.42 5.35 -8.60
CA HIS A 44 -11.96 4.82 -7.36
C HIS A 44 -12.70 5.91 -6.62
N VAL A 45 -13.98 5.68 -6.38
CA VAL A 45 -14.84 6.54 -5.56
C VAL A 45 -14.80 6.00 -4.13
N TYR A 46 -14.57 6.89 -3.16
CA TYR A 46 -14.52 6.50 -1.76
C TYR A 46 -15.93 6.27 -1.21
N GLU A 47 -16.17 5.06 -0.70
CA GLU A 47 -17.47 4.66 -0.15
C GLU A 47 -17.31 4.05 1.25
N PRO A 48 -18.16 4.42 2.23
CA PRO A 48 -19.25 5.40 2.13
C PRO A 48 -18.73 6.85 2.06
N ARG A 49 -19.39 7.71 1.25
CA ARG A 49 -18.97 9.10 1.03
C ARG A 49 -18.75 9.92 2.31
N GLU A 50 -19.62 9.77 3.31
CA GLU A 50 -19.56 10.51 4.58
C GLU A 50 -18.23 10.28 5.34
N TRP A 51 -17.68 9.06 5.26
CA TRP A 51 -16.39 8.76 5.85
C TRP A 51 -15.28 9.53 5.14
N ALA A 52 -15.23 9.51 3.80
CA ALA A 52 -14.19 10.20 3.03
C ALA A 52 -14.18 11.72 3.27
N GLU A 53 -15.37 12.32 3.39
CA GLU A 53 -15.55 13.73 3.72
C GLU A 53 -15.03 14.07 5.12
N SER A 54 -15.22 13.19 6.11
CA SER A 54 -14.69 13.39 7.46
C SER A 54 -13.15 13.45 7.51
N TRP A 55 -12.49 12.85 6.52
CA TRP A 55 -11.03 12.89 6.32
C TRP A 55 -10.59 13.94 5.30
N ASN A 56 -11.51 14.77 4.78
CA ASN A 56 -11.25 15.79 3.78
C ASN A 56 -10.61 15.22 2.49
N LEU A 57 -11.00 14.01 2.11
CA LEU A 57 -10.56 13.34 0.88
C LEU A 57 -11.36 13.83 -0.34
N PRO A 58 -10.74 13.78 -1.55
CA PRO A 58 -11.44 14.13 -2.79
C PRO A 58 -12.63 13.18 -3.06
N GLU A 59 -13.44 13.52 -4.07
CA GLU A 59 -14.57 12.68 -4.50
C GLU A 59 -14.11 11.30 -4.97
N SER A 60 -13.08 11.30 -5.80
CA SER A 60 -12.44 10.11 -6.33
C SER A 60 -10.92 10.26 -6.40
N ILE A 61 -10.25 9.14 -6.61
CA ILE A 61 -8.83 9.06 -6.94
C ILE A 61 -8.65 8.20 -8.19
N THR A 62 -7.80 8.65 -9.11
CA THR A 62 -7.42 7.84 -10.28
C THR A 62 -6.15 7.06 -9.96
N TYR A 63 -6.25 5.74 -10.00
CA TYR A 63 -5.09 4.84 -9.95
C TYR A 63 -4.61 4.53 -11.36
N ILE A 64 -3.29 4.37 -11.52
CA ILE A 64 -2.68 3.86 -12.74
C ILE A 64 -2.16 2.47 -12.41
N ASP A 65 -2.82 1.45 -12.95
CA ASP A 65 -2.47 0.05 -12.78
C ASP A 65 -1.52 -0.36 -13.92
N VAL A 66 -0.29 -0.73 -13.57
CA VAL A 66 0.76 -1.20 -14.48
C VAL A 66 0.85 -2.72 -14.38
N THR A 67 0.53 -3.41 -15.47
CA THR A 67 0.71 -4.85 -15.57
C THR A 67 2.10 -5.16 -16.12
N MET A 68 2.86 -5.99 -15.42
CA MET A 68 4.19 -6.44 -15.82
C MET A 68 4.25 -7.97 -15.91
N ASN A 69 5.08 -8.49 -16.81
CA ASN A 69 5.57 -9.85 -16.75
C ASN A 69 6.89 -9.85 -15.96
N VAL A 70 6.82 -10.18 -14.68
CA VAL A 70 7.95 -10.15 -13.73
C VAL A 70 8.87 -11.34 -13.96
N THR A 71 10.16 -11.08 -14.15
CA THR A 71 11.19 -12.09 -14.35
C THR A 71 12.16 -12.22 -13.18
N ALA A 72 12.29 -11.18 -12.34
CA ALA A 72 13.14 -11.21 -11.16
C ALA A 72 12.56 -10.40 -10.00
N VAL A 73 12.82 -10.85 -8.77
CA VAL A 73 12.53 -10.13 -7.54
C VAL A 73 13.73 -10.20 -6.61
N GLU A 74 14.25 -9.04 -6.24
CA GLU A 74 15.39 -8.85 -5.34
C GLU A 74 14.97 -8.01 -4.13
N ARG A 75 15.66 -8.17 -3.01
CA ARG A 75 15.45 -7.30 -1.84
C ARG A 75 16.03 -5.91 -2.11
N TYR A 76 15.28 -4.85 -1.83
CA TYR A 76 15.79 -3.48 -1.89
C TYR A 76 16.22 -3.01 -0.51
N GLY A 77 17.53 -2.78 -0.33
CA GLY A 77 18.10 -2.32 0.93
C GLY A 77 18.25 -3.42 2.00
N ALA A 78 19.23 -3.24 2.89
CA ALA A 78 19.58 -4.22 3.92
C ALA A 78 18.83 -4.05 5.26
N GLU A 79 18.15 -2.91 5.46
CA GLU A 79 17.68 -2.46 6.78
C GLU A 79 16.19 -2.74 7.06
N MET A 80 15.40 -3.12 6.05
CA MET A 80 13.96 -3.33 6.19
C MET A 80 13.65 -4.72 6.74
N ILE A 81 12.66 -4.87 7.63
CA ILE A 81 12.22 -6.17 8.17
C ILE A 81 11.06 -6.70 7.33
N GLY A 82 11.19 -7.92 6.79
CA GLY A 82 10.16 -8.57 5.95
C GLY A 82 10.78 -9.36 4.79
N GLU A 83 9.93 -10.11 4.08
CA GLU A 83 10.29 -10.85 2.86
C GLU A 83 9.59 -10.23 1.64
N CYS A 84 10.27 -10.28 0.49
CA CYS A 84 9.69 -9.88 -0.79
C CYS A 84 8.73 -10.95 -1.29
N ASP A 85 7.68 -10.53 -1.99
CA ASP A 85 6.86 -11.46 -2.78
C ASP A 85 7.65 -11.92 -4.01
N HIS A 86 8.23 -13.11 -3.95
CA HIS A 86 9.02 -13.71 -5.03
C HIS A 86 8.17 -14.31 -6.17
N THR A 87 6.87 -13.97 -6.25
CA THR A 87 6.01 -14.43 -7.34
C THR A 87 6.42 -13.83 -8.69
N LEU A 88 6.78 -14.70 -9.63
CA LEU A 88 7.11 -14.34 -11.02
C LEU A 88 5.89 -14.36 -11.94
N GLY A 89 6.05 -13.88 -13.17
CA GLY A 89 5.01 -13.86 -14.20
C GLY A 89 4.14 -12.62 -14.17
N LYS A 90 2.90 -12.73 -14.66
CA LYS A 90 1.99 -11.58 -14.80
C LYS A 90 1.57 -11.04 -13.44
N ARG A 91 1.89 -9.78 -13.16
CA ARG A 91 1.58 -9.05 -11.93
C ARG A 91 1.05 -7.67 -12.24
N VAL A 92 0.23 -7.13 -11.34
CA VAL A 92 -0.32 -5.77 -11.43
C VAL A 92 0.22 -4.96 -10.26
N PHE A 93 0.72 -3.77 -10.57
CA PHE A 93 1.23 -2.81 -9.62
C PHE A 93 0.51 -1.47 -9.81
N GLN A 94 0.33 -0.71 -8.74
CA GLN A 94 -0.18 0.66 -8.78
C GLN A 94 0.97 1.63 -8.89
N LEU A 95 0.92 2.59 -9.80
CA LEU A 95 1.96 3.61 -9.93
C LEU A 95 1.84 4.63 -8.79
N ASP A 96 2.94 4.90 -8.08
CA ASP A 96 2.95 5.92 -7.02
C ASP A 96 2.78 7.34 -7.62
N HIS A 97 2.26 8.25 -6.82
CA HIS A 97 1.99 9.62 -7.25
C HIS A 97 3.29 10.33 -7.62
N GLY A 98 3.32 10.96 -8.79
CA GLY A 98 4.49 11.68 -9.31
C GLY A 98 5.53 10.80 -10.01
N VAL A 99 5.32 9.48 -10.06
CA VAL A 99 6.13 8.59 -10.90
C VAL A 99 5.61 8.67 -12.34
N GLU A 100 6.52 8.85 -13.30
CA GLU A 100 6.18 8.88 -14.72
C GLU A 100 5.62 7.52 -15.16
N LYS A 101 4.75 7.49 -16.17
CA LYS A 101 4.25 6.20 -16.70
C LYS A 101 5.34 5.54 -17.53
N PRO A 102 5.65 4.25 -17.32
CA PRO A 102 6.57 3.54 -18.19
C PRO A 102 5.94 3.31 -19.58
N GLU A 103 6.75 2.98 -20.58
CA GLU A 103 6.22 2.60 -21.90
C GLU A 103 5.76 1.14 -21.94
N ILE A 104 4.70 0.85 -22.69
CA ILE A 104 4.27 -0.53 -22.93
C ILE A 104 5.36 -1.26 -23.74
N ASN A 105 5.65 -2.50 -23.37
CA ASN A 105 6.75 -3.33 -23.89
C ASN A 105 8.17 -2.89 -23.46
N SER A 106 8.31 -1.85 -22.64
CA SER A 106 9.60 -1.55 -22.01
C SER A 106 9.93 -2.62 -20.97
N CYS A 107 11.22 -2.93 -20.84
CA CYS A 107 11.72 -3.65 -19.68
C CYS A 107 12.09 -2.63 -18.60
N ILE A 108 11.57 -2.82 -17.39
CA ILE A 108 11.87 -1.91 -16.28
C ILE A 108 12.39 -2.68 -15.08
N LYS A 109 13.29 -2.03 -14.33
CA LYS A 109 13.64 -2.40 -12.95
C LYS A 109 13.01 -1.38 -12.03
N ALA A 110 12.10 -1.83 -11.17
CA ALA A 110 11.26 -0.97 -10.35
C ALA A 110 11.41 -1.26 -8.86
N VAL A 111 11.43 -0.19 -8.05
CA VAL A 111 11.29 -0.30 -6.59
C VAL A 111 9.82 -0.41 -6.26
N THR A 112 9.45 -1.48 -5.57
CA THR A 112 8.09 -1.73 -5.12
C THR A 112 7.97 -1.62 -3.62
N HIS A 113 6.81 -1.20 -3.16
CA HIS A 113 6.40 -1.33 -1.78
C HIS A 113 5.04 -2.03 -1.71
N PHE A 114 4.87 -2.91 -0.73
CA PHE A 114 3.53 -3.36 -0.36
C PHE A 114 2.94 -2.36 0.62
N SER A 115 1.77 -1.82 0.35
CA SER A 115 1.05 -1.02 1.34
C SER A 115 -0.25 -1.72 1.70
N GLY A 116 -0.47 -1.84 3.00
CA GLY A 116 -1.71 -2.31 3.61
C GLY A 116 -2.37 -1.23 4.45
N ASP A 117 -1.96 0.03 4.29
CA ASP A 117 -2.67 1.14 4.94
C ASP A 117 -4.05 1.33 4.29
N GLU A 118 -4.97 1.89 5.08
CA GLU A 118 -6.40 2.02 4.73
C GLU A 118 -6.65 2.91 3.50
N PHE A 119 -5.62 3.64 3.04
CA PHE A 119 -5.69 4.59 1.93
C PHE A 119 -4.91 4.13 0.69
N ARG A 120 -4.04 3.13 0.83
CA ARG A 120 -3.11 2.64 -0.19
C ARG A 120 -3.01 1.13 -0.07
N ILE A 121 -4.01 0.41 -0.59
CA ILE A 121 -4.02 -1.06 -0.57
C ILE A 121 -3.44 -1.58 -1.89
N GLY A 122 -2.30 -2.24 -1.85
CA GLY A 122 -1.73 -2.94 -3.00
C GLY A 122 -0.22 -2.96 -3.08
N ASN A 123 0.28 -3.48 -4.20
CA ASN A 123 1.70 -3.41 -4.57
C ASN A 123 1.91 -2.14 -5.41
N TRP A 124 2.80 -1.26 -4.99
CA TRP A 124 3.03 0.01 -5.65
C TRP A 124 4.41 0.08 -6.30
N LEU A 125 4.52 0.76 -7.45
CA LEU A 125 5.80 1.14 -8.06
C LEU A 125 6.18 2.57 -7.60
N LYS A 126 7.22 2.68 -6.77
CA LYS A 126 7.73 3.98 -6.27
C LYS A 126 8.64 4.70 -7.24
N SER A 127 9.36 3.92 -8.04
CA SER A 127 10.29 4.41 -9.04
C SER A 127 10.64 3.26 -9.96
N PHE A 128 11.06 3.57 -11.17
CA PHE A 128 11.67 2.60 -12.05
C PHE A 128 12.73 3.26 -12.92
N GLU A 129 13.57 2.41 -13.49
CA GLU A 129 14.43 2.74 -14.62
C GLU A 129 14.12 1.78 -15.76
N GLU A 130 14.13 2.29 -16.99
CA GLU A 130 14.10 1.45 -18.18
C GLU A 130 15.48 0.81 -18.37
N ILE A 131 15.47 -0.48 -18.68
CA ILE A 131 16.69 -1.25 -18.92
C ILE A 131 16.58 -1.99 -20.26
N ASP A 132 17.72 -2.31 -20.87
CA ASP A 132 17.75 -2.87 -22.22
C ASP A 132 17.09 -4.25 -22.34
N VAL A 133 17.24 -5.10 -21.31
CA VAL A 133 16.79 -6.51 -21.37
C VAL A 133 16.32 -7.00 -20.00
N CYS A 134 15.14 -7.63 -20.00
CA CYS A 134 14.63 -8.40 -18.88
C CYS A 134 15.22 -9.80 -18.98
N ILE A 135 16.34 -10.05 -18.29
CA ILE A 135 16.94 -11.39 -18.28
C ILE A 135 16.00 -12.31 -17.49
N GLU A 136 15.62 -13.43 -18.09
CA GLU A 136 14.96 -14.53 -17.39
C GLU A 136 16.03 -15.23 -16.54
N THR A 137 15.93 -15.12 -15.22
CA THR A 137 16.74 -15.97 -14.33
C THR A 137 16.09 -17.35 -14.28
N GLU A 138 16.75 -18.33 -14.91
CA GLU A 138 16.41 -19.77 -14.88
C GLU A 138 16.41 -20.37 -13.47
#